data_AF-A0A2N2TS33-F1
#
_entry.id   AF-A0A2N2TS33-F1
#
_cell.length_a   1.000
_cell.length_b   1.000
_cell.length_c   1.000
_cell.angle_alpha   90.00
_cell.angle_beta   90.00
_cell.angle_gamma   90.00
#
_symmetry.space_group_name_H-M   'P 1'
#
loop_
_entity.id
_entity.type
_entity.pdbx_description
1 polymer ?
#
loop_
_entity_poly.entity_id
_entity_poly.type
_entity_poly.pdbx_seq_one_letter_code
_entity_poly.pdbx_strand_id
1 'polypeptide(L)'
;MPRKAPAQTKLFVLDTNVLMHDPTSLFRFEEHDIYVPIATLEELDMHKKGMTEVSRNARQASRFIDEMVSKLDTIEEGVPLAPHSHNSATGKLFLQTQAITGDIPLSLPTSKVDNQILGVVLFLARHQPKRQVILVSKDINMRIKARTLGLPAEDYFNDKVLEDTDLLYAGLRELPVDFWETHGKGMESWQANGHTHYRITGPLVTSLLPNEFVYQEGPSPLYAKVLKVEGKQAELVTVRDFSHTRNNVWGIVARNREQNFALNVLMDPEIDFVTLLGQAGTGKTLLTLAAALAQVLDKKIYSEIIMTRVTVPVGEDIGFLPGTEEEKMTP
;
A
#
# COMPACT_ATOMS: atom_id res chain seq x y z
N MET A 1 36.08 -11.31 11.56
CA MET A 1 34.90 -11.27 12.46
C MET A 1 34.14 -12.57 12.29
N PRO A 2 33.78 -13.30 13.35
CA PRO A 2 32.99 -14.52 13.21
C PRO A 2 31.58 -14.15 12.75
N ARG A 3 31.10 -14.81 11.69
CA ARG A 3 29.74 -14.66 11.14
C ARG A 3 28.77 -15.10 12.24
N LYS A 4 27.95 -14.17 12.75
CA LYS A 4 26.88 -14.44 13.72
C LYS A 4 26.01 -15.57 13.14
N ALA A 5 25.79 -16.65 13.89
CA ALA A 5 24.91 -17.72 13.45
C ALA A 5 23.54 -17.13 13.08
N PRO A 6 22.91 -17.54 11.96
CA PRO A 6 21.62 -17.00 11.56
C PRO A 6 20.62 -17.22 12.69
N ALA A 7 19.95 -16.14 13.11
CA ALA A 7 18.89 -16.22 14.11
C ALA A 7 17.81 -17.17 13.59
N GLN A 8 17.28 -18.02 14.46
CA GLN A 8 16.30 -19.02 14.07
C GLN A 8 14.98 -18.32 13.70
N THR A 9 14.55 -18.48 12.46
CA THR A 9 13.33 -17.85 11.95
C THR A 9 12.09 -18.44 12.63
N LYS A 10 11.15 -17.60 13.04
CA LYS A 10 9.84 -18.03 13.58
C LYS A 10 8.88 -18.36 12.45
N LEU A 11 7.84 -19.14 12.73
CA LEU A 11 6.75 -19.44 11.79
C LEU A 11 5.46 -18.84 12.33
N PHE A 12 4.92 -17.84 11.64
CA PHE A 12 3.65 -17.21 11.99
C PHE A 12 2.52 -17.81 11.18
N VAL A 13 1.53 -18.38 11.85
CA VAL A 13 0.32 -18.92 11.22
C VAL A 13 -0.74 -17.82 11.25
N LEU A 14 -1.19 -17.38 10.08
CA LEU A 14 -2.15 -16.28 9.97
C LEU A 14 -3.59 -16.78 10.02
N ASP A 15 -4.40 -16.08 10.80
CA ASP A 15 -5.85 -16.15 10.75
C ASP A 15 -6.41 -15.29 9.59
N THR A 16 -7.57 -15.66 9.07
CA THR A 16 -8.25 -14.95 7.98
C THR A 16 -8.58 -13.52 8.34
N ASN A 17 -8.99 -13.25 9.59
CA ASN A 17 -9.29 -11.89 10.04
C ASN A 17 -8.09 -10.95 9.92
N VAL A 18 -6.86 -11.46 10.03
CA VAL A 18 -5.66 -10.65 9.82
C VAL A 18 -5.58 -10.18 8.37
N LEU A 19 -5.72 -11.10 7.41
CA LEU A 19 -5.66 -10.82 5.97
C LEU A 19 -6.86 -9.99 5.47
N MET A 20 -8.05 -10.20 6.05
CA MET A 20 -9.26 -9.46 5.71
C MET A 20 -9.24 -8.01 6.21
N HIS A 21 -8.54 -7.74 7.30
CA HIS A 21 -8.33 -6.37 7.77
C HIS A 21 -7.09 -5.71 7.16
N ASP A 22 -6.08 -6.48 6.79
CA ASP A 22 -4.82 -5.97 6.28
C ASP A 22 -4.18 -6.99 5.30
N PRO A 23 -4.36 -6.79 3.98
CA PRO A 23 -3.80 -7.70 2.99
C PRO A 23 -2.26 -7.66 2.95
N THR A 24 -1.65 -6.58 3.45
CA THR A 24 -0.21 -6.38 3.47
C THR A 24 0.48 -7.08 4.64
N SER A 25 -0.29 -7.65 5.56
CA SER A 25 0.21 -8.47 6.68
C SER A 25 1.16 -9.58 6.23
N LEU A 26 1.01 -10.09 5.00
CA LEU A 26 1.94 -11.03 4.35
C LEU A 26 3.39 -10.53 4.25
N PHE A 27 3.64 -9.23 4.42
CA PHE A 27 4.96 -8.62 4.28
C PHE A 27 5.48 -7.97 5.57
N ARG A 28 4.82 -8.22 6.71
CA ARG A 28 5.10 -7.50 7.98
C ARG A 28 5.80 -8.33 9.05
N PHE A 29 6.28 -9.51 8.68
CA PHE A 29 6.98 -10.41 9.59
C PHE A 29 8.51 -10.39 9.41
N GLU A 30 9.05 -9.35 8.77
CA GLU A 30 10.49 -9.10 8.61
C GLU A 30 11.24 -10.33 8.04
N GLU A 31 12.15 -10.93 8.81
CA GLU A 31 12.88 -12.14 8.42
C GLU A 31 12.15 -13.47 8.69
N HIS A 32 10.94 -13.43 9.25
CA HIS A 32 10.21 -14.62 9.67
C HIS A 32 9.29 -15.17 8.59
N ASP A 33 9.03 -16.47 8.65
CA ASP A 33 8.17 -17.13 7.67
C ASP A 33 6.72 -17.08 8.11
N ILE A 34 5.84 -17.14 7.11
CA ILE A 34 4.40 -17.06 7.25
C ILE A 34 3.80 -18.37 6.75
N TYR A 35 2.79 -18.87 7.44
CA TYR A 35 2.01 -20.02 7.03
C TYR A 35 0.53 -19.62 6.91
N VAL A 36 -0.07 -19.90 5.76
CA VAL A 36 -1.50 -19.64 5.52
C VAL A 36 -2.24 -20.98 5.44
N PRO A 37 -3.11 -21.29 6.41
CA PRO A 37 -3.98 -22.48 6.37
C PRO A 37 -4.92 -22.47 5.17
N ILE A 38 -5.33 -23.66 4.70
CA ILE A 38 -6.26 -23.76 3.57
C ILE A 38 -7.64 -23.15 3.92
N ALA A 39 -8.08 -23.32 5.19
CA ALA A 39 -9.33 -22.75 5.66
C ALA A 39 -9.33 -21.21 5.58
N THR A 40 -8.18 -20.58 5.74
CA THR A 40 -8.01 -19.14 5.55
C THR A 40 -8.16 -18.72 4.09
N LEU A 41 -7.67 -19.52 3.15
CA LEU A 41 -7.88 -19.27 1.71
C LEU A 41 -9.35 -19.45 1.32
N GLU A 42 -10.04 -20.44 1.88
CA GLU A 42 -11.48 -20.69 1.66
C GLU A 42 -12.32 -19.51 2.16
N GLU A 43 -12.06 -19.02 3.38
CA GLU A 43 -12.77 -17.85 3.92
C GLU A 43 -12.49 -16.58 3.12
N LEU A 44 -11.24 -16.34 2.70
CA LEU A 44 -10.93 -15.23 1.80
C LEU A 44 -11.78 -15.29 0.53
N ASP A 45 -11.93 -16.47 -0.08
CA ASP A 45 -12.74 -16.63 -1.29
C ASP A 45 -14.22 -16.33 -1.06
N MET A 46 -14.79 -16.80 0.05
CA MET A 46 -16.16 -16.50 0.45
C MET A 46 -16.39 -15.00 0.63
N HIS A 47 -15.42 -14.28 1.19
CA HIS A 47 -15.53 -12.85 1.51
C HIS A 47 -15.19 -11.91 0.34
N LYS A 48 -14.74 -12.41 -0.83
CA LYS A 48 -14.46 -11.59 -2.03
C LYS A 48 -15.68 -10.90 -2.64
N LYS A 49 -16.90 -11.35 -2.33
CA LYS A 49 -18.15 -10.85 -2.93
C LYS A 49 -18.67 -9.65 -2.13
N GLY A 50 -18.90 -8.53 -2.82
CA GLY A 50 -19.42 -7.30 -2.22
C GLY A 50 -18.52 -6.08 -2.41
N MET A 51 -19.01 -4.93 -1.93
CA MET A 51 -18.35 -3.62 -2.07
C MET A 51 -17.74 -3.09 -0.76
N THR A 52 -17.72 -3.90 0.29
CA THR A 52 -17.17 -3.49 1.59
C THR A 52 -15.63 -3.48 1.56
N GLU A 53 -15.03 -2.75 2.50
CA GLU A 53 -13.58 -2.73 2.70
C GLU A 53 -13.03 -4.14 2.96
N VAL A 54 -13.74 -4.94 3.76
CA VAL A 54 -13.41 -6.35 4.03
C VAL A 54 -13.34 -7.16 2.73
N SER A 55 -14.33 -7.00 1.84
CA SER A 55 -14.32 -7.68 0.53
C SER A 55 -13.21 -7.18 -0.39
N ARG A 56 -12.88 -5.89 -0.35
CA ARG A 56 -11.75 -5.30 -1.09
C ARG A 56 -10.42 -5.90 -0.62
N ASN A 57 -10.20 -5.95 0.69
CA ASN A 57 -8.99 -6.46 1.30
C ASN A 57 -8.84 -7.97 1.06
N ALA A 58 -9.94 -8.74 1.16
CA ALA A 58 -9.94 -10.16 0.82
C ALA A 58 -9.52 -10.42 -0.65
N ARG A 59 -10.01 -9.60 -1.59
CA ARG A 59 -9.57 -9.64 -3.01
C ARG A 59 -8.09 -9.30 -3.15
N GLN A 60 -7.60 -8.28 -2.46
CA GLN A 60 -6.21 -7.85 -2.54
C GLN A 60 -5.26 -8.91 -1.96
N ALA A 61 -5.55 -9.44 -0.77
CA ALA A 61 -4.77 -10.53 -0.17
C ALA A 61 -4.70 -11.74 -1.10
N SER A 62 -5.83 -12.11 -1.72
CA SER A 62 -5.86 -13.23 -2.68
C SER A 62 -5.03 -12.94 -3.94
N ARG A 63 -5.03 -11.70 -4.45
CA ARG A 63 -4.19 -11.31 -5.59
C ARG A 63 -2.70 -11.38 -5.26
N PHE A 64 -2.30 -10.93 -4.07
CA PHE A 64 -0.90 -11.05 -3.64
C PHE A 64 -0.46 -12.51 -3.53
N ILE A 65 -1.31 -13.37 -2.97
CA ILE A 65 -1.02 -14.82 -2.88
C ILE A 65 -0.95 -15.42 -4.29
N ASP A 66 -1.87 -15.09 -5.18
CA ASP A 66 -1.88 -15.58 -6.57
C ASP A 66 -0.63 -15.14 -7.36
N GLU A 67 -0.25 -13.86 -7.26
CA GLU A 67 0.95 -13.33 -7.91
C GLU A 67 2.23 -14.06 -7.43
N MET A 68 2.32 -14.31 -6.12
CA MET A 68 3.44 -15.03 -5.51
C MET A 68 3.52 -16.49 -5.98
N VAL A 69 2.37 -17.17 -6.14
CA VAL A 69 2.31 -18.60 -6.46
C VAL A 69 2.40 -18.87 -7.96
N SER A 70 1.85 -17.99 -8.80
CA SER A 70 1.69 -18.18 -10.26
C SER A 70 2.98 -18.46 -11.05
N LYS A 71 4.15 -18.11 -10.48
CA LYS A 71 5.45 -18.22 -11.14
C LYS A 71 6.31 -19.39 -10.66
N LEU A 72 5.78 -20.28 -9.82
CA LEU A 72 6.54 -21.36 -9.18
C LEU A 72 6.01 -22.74 -9.58
N ASP A 73 6.93 -23.63 -9.94
CA ASP A 73 6.61 -25.05 -10.24
C ASP A 73 6.32 -25.86 -8.96
N THR A 74 6.91 -25.47 -7.82
CA THR A 74 6.75 -26.14 -6.52
C THR A 74 6.58 -25.13 -5.39
N ILE A 75 5.51 -25.29 -4.60
CA ILE A 75 5.13 -24.38 -3.50
C ILE A 75 5.58 -24.92 -2.12
N GLU A 76 5.97 -26.21 -2.06
CA GLU A 76 6.27 -26.93 -0.81
C GLU A 76 7.46 -26.35 -0.04
N GLU A 77 8.46 -25.79 -0.72
CA GLU A 77 9.65 -25.19 -0.10
C GLU A 77 9.42 -23.74 0.39
N GLY A 78 8.20 -23.23 0.22
CA GLY A 78 7.80 -21.87 0.55
C GLY A 78 8.24 -20.84 -0.49
N VAL A 79 7.40 -19.82 -0.70
CA VAL A 79 7.60 -18.75 -1.66
C VAL A 79 8.36 -17.59 -1.03
N PRO A 80 9.51 -17.15 -1.58
CA PRO A 80 10.22 -15.97 -1.05
C PRO A 80 9.37 -14.69 -1.10
N LEU A 81 9.29 -13.98 0.03
CA LEU A 81 8.54 -12.72 0.14
C LEU A 81 9.32 -11.50 -0.40
N ALA A 82 10.65 -11.56 -0.43
CA ALA A 82 11.52 -10.42 -0.77
C ALA A 82 11.24 -9.80 -2.16
N PRO A 83 11.05 -10.58 -3.24
CA PRO A 83 10.73 -10.03 -4.56
C PRO A 83 9.41 -9.28 -4.62
N HIS A 84 8.48 -9.59 -3.72
CA HIS A 84 7.11 -9.07 -3.70
C HIS A 84 6.92 -7.94 -2.66
N SER A 85 7.99 -7.58 -1.95
CA SER A 85 7.95 -6.62 -0.85
C SER A 85 9.07 -5.57 -0.92
N HIS A 86 9.69 -5.37 -2.09
CA HIS A 86 10.86 -4.49 -2.23
C HIS A 86 11.98 -4.78 -1.20
N ASN A 87 12.17 -6.06 -0.87
CA ASN A 87 13.08 -6.55 0.19
C ASN A 87 12.74 -6.11 1.63
N SER A 88 11.52 -5.64 1.90
CA SER A 88 11.09 -5.32 3.27
C SER A 88 10.80 -6.58 4.11
N ALA A 89 10.36 -7.67 3.46
CA ALA A 89 10.18 -8.98 4.08
C ALA A 89 11.13 -10.00 3.45
N THR A 90 12.00 -10.62 4.24
CA THR A 90 13.01 -11.57 3.76
C THR A 90 12.68 -13.03 4.04
N GLY A 91 11.58 -13.30 4.77
CA GLY A 91 11.06 -14.64 4.99
C GLY A 91 10.36 -15.26 3.78
N LYS A 92 9.70 -16.39 4.02
CA LYS A 92 8.93 -17.16 3.04
C LYS A 92 7.46 -17.31 3.42
N LEU A 93 6.58 -17.36 2.41
CA LEU A 93 5.18 -17.76 2.52
C LEU A 93 5.04 -19.27 2.27
N PHE A 94 4.47 -19.98 3.23
CA PHE A 94 4.05 -21.37 3.11
C PHE A 94 2.53 -21.45 3.02
N LEU A 95 2.04 -22.23 2.05
CA LEU A 95 0.62 -22.56 1.94
C LEU A 95 0.41 -24.00 2.40
N GLN A 96 -0.73 -24.27 3.02
CA GLN A 96 -1.09 -25.63 3.38
C GLN A 96 -1.36 -26.47 2.12
N THR A 97 -0.50 -27.45 1.85
CA THR A 97 -0.62 -28.37 0.70
C THR A 97 -1.14 -29.76 1.08
N GLN A 98 -1.17 -30.09 2.38
CA GLN A 98 -1.60 -31.40 2.87
C GLN A 98 -2.87 -31.29 3.71
N ALA A 99 -3.69 -32.36 3.68
CA ALA A 99 -4.82 -32.50 4.58
C ALA A 99 -4.32 -32.71 6.00
N ILE A 100 -4.37 -31.66 6.82
CA ILE A 100 -3.98 -31.69 8.23
C ILE A 100 -5.25 -31.72 9.05
N THR A 101 -5.54 -32.88 9.65
CA THR A 101 -6.56 -33.03 10.70
C THR A 101 -5.86 -33.13 12.03
N GLY A 102 -5.78 -32.02 12.77
CA GLY A 102 -5.28 -32.03 14.14
C GLY A 102 -6.35 -32.58 15.08
N ASP A 103 -6.00 -33.57 15.91
CA ASP A 103 -6.85 -34.03 17.02
C ASP A 103 -6.88 -32.94 18.10
N ILE A 104 -7.85 -32.04 18.01
CA ILE A 104 -8.13 -31.04 19.05
C ILE A 104 -9.04 -31.70 20.08
N PRO A 105 -8.79 -31.51 21.39
CA PRO A 105 -9.70 -32.02 22.42
C PRO A 105 -11.15 -31.57 22.17
N LEU A 106 -12.08 -32.52 22.18
CA LEU A 106 -13.52 -32.37 21.86
C LEU A 106 -14.31 -31.38 22.75
N SER A 107 -13.65 -30.64 23.65
CA SER A 107 -14.27 -29.77 24.65
C SER A 107 -14.43 -28.30 24.25
N LEU A 108 -14.16 -27.93 22.99
CA LEU A 108 -14.21 -26.53 22.53
C LEU A 108 -15.46 -26.28 21.65
N PRO A 109 -16.48 -25.58 22.17
CA PRO A 109 -17.69 -25.26 21.42
C PRO A 109 -17.43 -24.06 20.50
N THR A 110 -16.88 -24.28 19.30
CA THR A 110 -16.67 -23.19 18.32
C THR A 110 -16.90 -23.57 16.87
N SER A 111 -16.87 -22.55 16.00
CA SER A 111 -16.98 -22.66 14.55
C SER A 111 -16.01 -23.73 14.01
N LYS A 112 -16.43 -24.43 12.97
CA LYS A 112 -15.65 -25.51 12.37
C LYS A 112 -14.28 -25.03 11.83
N VAL A 113 -14.19 -23.76 11.43
CA VAL A 113 -13.00 -23.17 10.79
C VAL A 113 -11.93 -22.74 11.81
N ASP A 114 -12.28 -22.07 12.91
CA ASP A 114 -11.31 -21.71 13.96
C ASP A 114 -10.57 -22.96 14.47
N ASN A 115 -11.34 -24.04 14.65
CA ASN A 115 -10.81 -25.31 15.10
C ASN A 115 -9.85 -25.89 14.03
N GLN A 116 -10.17 -25.80 12.74
CA GLN A 116 -9.23 -26.25 11.71
C GLN A 116 -7.91 -25.48 11.76
N ILE A 117 -7.94 -24.15 11.91
CA ILE A 117 -6.72 -23.35 12.01
C ILE A 117 -5.90 -23.74 13.25
N LEU A 118 -6.53 -23.86 14.42
CA LEU A 118 -5.85 -24.30 15.64
C LEU A 118 -5.24 -25.70 15.50
N GLY A 119 -5.90 -26.60 14.78
CA GLY A 119 -5.41 -27.95 14.48
C GLY A 119 -4.15 -27.93 13.63
N VAL A 120 -4.10 -27.03 12.64
CA VAL A 120 -2.91 -26.79 11.82
C VAL A 120 -1.76 -26.23 12.66
N VAL A 121 -2.02 -25.22 13.51
CA VAL A 121 -0.99 -24.66 14.40
C VAL A 121 -0.41 -25.74 15.32
N LEU A 122 -1.27 -26.55 15.93
CA LEU A 122 -0.86 -27.65 16.81
C LEU A 122 -0.03 -28.70 16.07
N PHE A 123 -0.45 -29.08 14.85
CA PHE A 123 0.28 -30.01 14.00
C PHE A 123 1.67 -29.48 13.67
N LEU A 124 1.78 -28.24 13.21
CA LEU A 124 3.04 -27.59 12.86
C LEU A 124 3.97 -27.50 14.07
N ALA A 125 3.44 -27.11 15.23
CA ALA A 125 4.22 -27.04 16.48
C ALA A 125 4.81 -28.40 16.88
N ARG A 126 4.06 -29.50 16.68
CA ARG A 126 4.54 -30.87 16.96
C ARG A 126 5.59 -31.35 15.96
N HIS A 127 5.44 -31.00 14.68
CA HIS A 127 6.36 -31.46 13.61
C HIS A 127 7.61 -30.58 13.47
N GLN A 128 7.60 -29.37 14.04
CA GLN A 128 8.74 -28.45 14.03
C GLN A 128 9.14 -28.05 15.46
N PRO A 129 9.52 -29.00 16.35
CA PRO A 129 9.76 -28.72 17.78
C PRO A 129 10.93 -27.76 18.05
N LYS A 130 11.82 -27.59 17.07
CA LYS A 130 12.93 -26.65 17.16
C LYS A 130 12.53 -25.23 16.79
N ARG A 131 11.41 -25.02 16.10
CA ARG A 131 10.97 -23.73 15.57
C ARG A 131 9.76 -23.23 16.33
N GLN A 132 9.73 -21.95 16.70
CA GLN A 132 8.53 -21.37 17.30
C GLN A 132 7.45 -21.20 16.23
N VAL A 133 6.31 -21.85 16.46
CA VAL A 133 5.08 -21.69 15.69
C VAL A 133 4.13 -20.84 16.51
N ILE A 134 3.70 -19.70 15.95
CA ILE A 134 2.93 -18.67 16.64
C ILE A 134 1.66 -18.40 15.84
N LEU A 135 0.50 -18.49 16.48
CA LEU A 135 -0.76 -18.03 15.87
C LEU A 135 -0.84 -16.50 15.92
N VAL A 136 -1.17 -15.88 14.80
CA VAL A 136 -1.47 -14.45 14.72
C VAL A 136 -2.94 -14.27 14.36
N SER A 137 -3.68 -13.65 15.25
CA SER A 137 -5.11 -13.39 15.06
C SER A 137 -5.53 -12.08 15.72
N LYS A 138 -6.52 -11.40 15.14
CA LYS A 138 -7.19 -10.24 15.77
C LYS A 138 -8.32 -10.66 16.73
N ASP A 139 -8.79 -11.90 16.66
CA ASP A 139 -9.85 -12.39 17.54
C ASP A 139 -9.30 -12.83 18.90
N ILE A 140 -9.76 -12.15 19.96
CA ILE A 140 -9.43 -12.47 21.35
C ILE A 140 -9.80 -13.91 21.70
N ASN A 141 -10.94 -14.41 21.23
CA ASN A 141 -11.40 -15.77 21.54
C ASN A 141 -10.47 -16.81 20.94
N MET A 142 -10.06 -16.62 19.67
CA MET A 142 -9.12 -17.51 19.01
C MET A 142 -7.77 -17.56 19.75
N ARG A 143 -7.25 -16.39 20.17
CA ARG A 143 -5.99 -16.32 20.95
C ARG A 143 -6.11 -16.97 22.33
N ILE A 144 -7.24 -16.80 23.03
CA ILE A 144 -7.47 -17.47 24.32
C ILE A 144 -7.45 -18.99 24.13
N LYS A 145 -8.14 -19.53 23.11
CA LYS A 145 -8.14 -20.98 22.83
C LYS A 145 -6.75 -21.52 22.48
N ALA A 146 -5.98 -20.80 21.67
CA ALA A 146 -4.62 -21.20 21.37
C ALA A 146 -3.79 -21.32 22.66
N ARG A 147 -3.90 -20.34 23.56
CA ARG A 147 -3.21 -20.35 24.86
C ARG A 147 -3.68 -21.50 25.78
N THR A 148 -4.97 -21.84 25.80
CA THR A 148 -5.46 -22.98 26.59
C THR A 148 -4.94 -24.32 26.05
N LEU A 149 -4.63 -24.40 24.75
CA LEU A 149 -3.97 -25.55 24.11
C LEU A 149 -2.43 -25.52 24.26
N GLY A 150 -1.87 -24.53 24.97
CA GLY A 150 -0.42 -24.36 25.13
C GLY A 150 0.30 -23.83 23.89
N LEU A 151 -0.44 -23.28 22.92
CA LEU A 151 0.11 -22.73 21.69
C LEU A 151 0.41 -21.23 21.89
N PRO A 152 1.59 -20.74 21.45
CA PRO A 152 1.86 -19.30 21.40
C PRO A 152 0.86 -18.60 20.49
N ALA A 153 0.29 -17.49 20.97
CA ALA A 153 -0.63 -16.66 20.19
C ALA A 153 -0.41 -15.17 20.48
N GLU A 154 -0.28 -14.41 19.40
CA GLU A 154 -0.01 -12.99 19.38
C GLU A 154 -1.19 -12.24 18.72
N ASP A 155 -1.46 -11.03 19.21
CA ASP A 155 -2.38 -10.13 18.53
C ASP A 155 -1.67 -9.50 17.35
N TYR A 156 -2.40 -9.26 16.26
CA TYR A 156 -1.87 -8.54 15.13
C TYR A 156 -1.92 -7.04 15.41
N PHE A 157 -0.85 -6.52 16.03
CA PHE A 157 -0.66 -5.09 16.24
C PHE A 157 -0.09 -4.45 14.98
N ASN A 158 -0.94 -3.68 14.31
CA ASN A 158 -0.51 -2.79 13.24
C ASN A 158 -0.07 -1.43 13.82
N ASP A 159 0.91 -1.42 14.73
CA ASP A 159 1.43 -0.18 15.33
C ASP A 159 2.39 0.58 14.39
N LYS A 160 2.69 -0.01 13.24
CA LYS A 160 3.18 0.70 12.06
C LYS A 160 2.15 0.53 10.96
N VAL A 161 1.11 1.36 11.01
CA VAL A 161 0.29 1.65 9.83
C VAL A 161 1.24 2.22 8.78
N LEU A 162 1.94 1.35 8.05
CA LEU A 162 2.17 1.58 6.63
C LEU A 162 0.75 1.59 6.09
N GLU A 163 0.21 2.79 5.96
CA GLU A 163 -1.09 3.00 5.34
C GLU A 163 -0.98 2.34 3.95
N ASP A 164 -2.06 1.74 3.44
CA ASP A 164 -2.11 1.21 2.06
C ASP A 164 -1.55 2.21 1.02
N THR A 165 -1.49 3.50 1.38
CA THR A 165 -0.84 4.60 0.66
C THR A 165 0.65 4.40 0.35
N ASP A 166 1.40 3.67 1.18
CA ASP A 166 2.83 3.38 0.94
C ASP A 166 3.05 2.34 -0.18
N LEU A 167 2.00 1.57 -0.53
CA LEU A 167 1.99 0.68 -1.69
C LEU A 167 1.38 1.33 -2.94
N LEU A 168 0.73 2.49 -2.78
CA LEU A 168 0.19 3.23 -3.92
C LEU A 168 1.33 3.94 -4.64
N TYR A 169 1.17 4.08 -5.96
CA TYR A 169 2.08 4.85 -6.78
C TYR A 169 2.22 6.27 -6.22
N ALA A 170 3.42 6.61 -5.73
CA ALA A 170 3.69 7.87 -5.04
C ALA A 170 3.69 9.10 -5.96
N GLY A 171 3.74 8.90 -7.29
CA GLY A 171 3.83 9.99 -8.26
C GLY A 171 5.19 10.70 -8.29
N LEU A 172 6.18 10.19 -7.55
CA LEU A 172 7.52 10.76 -7.46
C LEU A 172 8.60 9.69 -7.48
N ARG A 173 9.76 10.01 -8.06
CA ARG A 173 10.92 9.12 -8.17
C ARG A 173 12.22 9.88 -7.95
N GLU A 174 13.06 9.34 -7.09
CA GLU A 174 14.45 9.76 -6.97
C GLU A 174 15.28 9.19 -8.12
N LEU A 175 15.99 10.06 -8.82
CA LEU A 175 16.91 9.66 -9.87
C LEU A 175 18.24 9.20 -9.27
N PRO A 176 18.86 8.15 -9.81
CA PRO A 176 20.13 7.66 -9.29
C PRO A 176 21.24 8.70 -9.51
N VAL A 177 22.32 8.61 -8.73
CA VAL A 177 23.42 9.58 -8.77
C VAL A 177 24.07 9.66 -10.16
N ASP A 178 24.17 8.52 -10.85
CA ASP A 178 24.71 8.36 -12.20
C ASP A 178 23.71 8.66 -13.32
N PHE A 179 22.55 9.27 -13.01
CA PHE A 179 21.49 9.54 -13.97
C PHE A 179 21.99 10.28 -15.21
N TRP A 180 22.75 11.36 -15.03
CA TRP A 180 23.28 12.14 -16.15
C TRP A 180 24.38 11.42 -16.93
N GLU A 181 25.11 10.49 -16.30
CA GLU A 181 26.11 9.66 -17.00
C GLU A 181 25.43 8.64 -17.92
N THR A 182 24.33 8.06 -17.44
CA THR A 182 23.59 7.01 -18.15
C THR A 182 22.56 7.55 -19.15
N HIS A 183 22.02 8.76 -18.92
CA HIS A 183 20.93 9.35 -19.72
C HIS A 183 21.31 10.66 -20.45
N GLY A 184 22.49 11.22 -20.16
CA GLY A 184 22.94 12.49 -20.75
C GLY A 184 23.48 12.37 -22.18
N LYS A 185 23.82 11.15 -22.64
CA LYS A 185 24.36 10.94 -23.99
C LYS A 185 23.27 11.22 -25.04
N GLY A 186 23.48 12.28 -25.84
CA GLY A 186 22.50 12.70 -26.84
C GLY A 186 21.28 13.40 -26.25
N MET A 187 21.37 13.87 -25.00
CA MET A 187 20.33 14.69 -24.39
C MET A 187 20.22 16.03 -25.11
N GLU A 188 18.98 16.43 -25.41
CA GLU A 188 18.66 17.77 -25.88
C GLU A 188 18.06 18.58 -24.73
N SER A 189 18.45 19.84 -24.59
CA SER A 189 17.85 20.77 -23.63
C SER A 189 17.44 22.07 -24.31
N TRP A 190 16.23 22.55 -24.03
CA TRP A 190 15.75 23.84 -24.56
C TRP A 190 14.88 24.57 -23.54
N GLN A 191 14.68 25.87 -23.76
CA GLN A 191 13.77 26.69 -22.95
C GLN A 191 12.44 26.85 -23.68
N ALA A 192 11.34 26.56 -23.01
CA ALA A 192 9.99 26.82 -23.51
C ALA A 192 9.08 27.26 -22.35
N ASN A 193 8.27 28.29 -22.57
CA ASN A 193 7.32 28.82 -21.58
C ASN A 193 7.94 29.17 -20.21
N GLY A 194 9.23 29.53 -20.17
CA GLY A 194 9.94 29.84 -18.93
C GLY A 194 10.40 28.61 -18.14
N HIS A 195 10.28 27.42 -18.72
CA HIS A 195 10.74 26.15 -18.16
C HIS A 195 11.84 25.55 -19.03
N THR A 196 12.75 24.81 -18.38
CA THR A 196 13.76 24.02 -19.09
C THR A 196 13.17 22.66 -19.41
N HIS A 197 13.21 22.28 -20.67
CA HIS A 197 12.84 20.97 -21.15
C HIS A 197 14.10 20.15 -21.42
N TYR A 198 14.01 18.85 -21.15
CA TYR A 198 15.05 17.87 -21.45
C TYR A 198 14.44 16.72 -22.23
N ARG A 199 15.09 16.33 -23.32
CA ARG A 199 14.81 15.07 -24.01
C ARG A 199 15.93 14.10 -23.69
N ILE A 200 15.59 13.00 -23.05
CA ILE A 200 16.55 11.99 -22.59
C ILE A 200 16.29 10.64 -23.25
N THR A 201 17.35 9.85 -23.35
CA THR A 201 17.29 8.41 -23.68
C THR A 201 18.03 7.64 -22.59
N GLY A 202 17.70 6.37 -22.37
CA GLY A 202 18.46 5.53 -21.46
C GLY A 202 17.64 4.43 -20.79
N PRO A 203 18.28 3.63 -19.92
CA PRO A 203 17.66 2.44 -19.32
C PRO A 203 16.40 2.73 -18.51
N LEU A 204 16.30 3.90 -17.86
CA LEU A 204 15.15 4.22 -17.00
C LEU A 204 13.93 4.71 -17.77
N VAL A 205 14.11 5.19 -19.01
CA VAL A 205 13.06 5.86 -19.78
C VAL A 205 11.79 5.01 -19.93
N THR A 206 11.95 3.72 -20.21
CA THR A 206 10.81 2.81 -20.42
C THR A 206 10.01 2.53 -19.14
N SER A 207 10.54 2.90 -17.98
CA SER A 207 9.87 2.74 -16.69
C SER A 207 9.27 4.03 -16.15
N LEU A 208 9.49 5.17 -16.81
CA LEU A 208 8.91 6.46 -16.42
C LEU A 208 7.44 6.53 -16.83
N LEU A 209 6.65 7.24 -16.04
CA LEU A 209 5.22 7.44 -16.31
C LEU A 209 4.94 8.93 -16.60
N PRO A 210 4.02 9.26 -17.52
CA PRO A 210 3.54 10.64 -17.67
C PRO A 210 3.03 11.19 -16.33
N ASN A 211 3.31 12.47 -16.08
CA ASN A 211 3.04 13.18 -14.83
C ASN A 211 3.78 12.65 -13.58
N GLU A 212 4.71 11.71 -13.72
CA GLU A 212 5.65 11.36 -12.65
C GLU A 212 6.59 12.53 -12.39
N PHE A 213 6.76 12.91 -11.13
CA PHE A 213 7.82 13.83 -10.73
C PHE A 213 9.13 13.07 -10.55
N VAL A 214 10.20 13.60 -11.11
CA VAL A 214 11.55 13.08 -10.92
C VAL A 214 12.40 14.12 -10.22
N TYR A 215 13.23 13.68 -9.28
CA TYR A 215 14.12 14.58 -8.58
C TYR A 215 15.50 13.99 -8.37
N GLN A 216 16.49 14.86 -8.24
CA GLN A 216 17.83 14.52 -7.81
C GLN A 216 18.31 15.60 -6.87
N GLU A 217 18.70 15.21 -5.66
CA GLU A 217 19.35 16.12 -4.71
C GLU A 217 20.84 16.22 -5.01
N GLY A 218 21.45 17.38 -4.75
CA GLY A 218 22.88 17.57 -4.96
C GLY A 218 23.28 19.05 -5.07
N PRO A 219 24.54 19.32 -5.48
CA PRO A 219 25.03 20.70 -5.69
C PRO A 219 24.24 21.47 -6.77
N SER A 220 23.61 20.74 -7.69
CA SER A 220 22.70 21.26 -8.71
C SER A 220 21.46 20.38 -8.71
N PRO A 221 20.47 20.69 -7.84
CA PRO A 221 19.29 19.85 -7.71
C PRO A 221 18.44 19.90 -8.97
N LEU A 222 17.86 18.75 -9.34
CA LEU A 222 16.87 18.65 -10.40
C LEU A 222 15.51 18.39 -9.79
N TYR A 223 14.52 19.17 -10.19
CA TYR A 223 13.11 18.93 -9.92
C TYR A 223 12.34 19.05 -11.24
N ALA A 224 11.83 17.94 -11.75
CA ALA A 224 11.18 17.90 -13.05
C ALA A 224 9.93 17.01 -13.04
N LYS A 225 9.06 17.20 -14.03
CA LYS A 225 7.89 16.37 -14.33
C LYS A 225 8.11 15.68 -15.67
N VAL A 226 7.76 14.40 -15.77
CA VAL A 226 7.71 13.67 -17.04
C VAL A 226 6.49 14.15 -17.84
N LEU A 227 6.73 14.80 -18.98
CA LEU A 227 5.64 15.25 -19.87
C LEU A 227 5.12 14.09 -20.71
N LYS A 228 6.02 13.33 -21.34
CA LYS A 228 5.67 12.22 -22.21
C LYS A 228 6.81 11.21 -22.31
N VAL A 229 6.44 9.97 -22.63
CA VAL A 229 7.35 8.86 -22.90
C VAL A 229 6.98 8.24 -24.24
N GLU A 230 7.91 8.27 -25.20
CA GLU A 230 7.75 7.77 -26.56
C GLU A 230 8.85 6.75 -26.86
N GLY A 231 8.52 5.45 -26.71
CA GLY A 231 9.46 4.36 -26.94
C GLY A 231 10.65 4.41 -25.97
N LYS A 232 11.83 4.81 -26.47
CA LYS A 232 13.08 4.93 -25.69
C LYS A 232 13.46 6.37 -25.37
N GLN A 233 12.56 7.33 -25.63
CA GLN A 233 12.74 8.74 -25.32
C GLN A 233 11.71 9.21 -24.30
N ALA A 234 12.14 10.03 -23.35
CA ALA A 234 11.26 10.76 -22.44
C ALA A 234 11.55 12.25 -22.53
N GLU A 235 10.49 13.05 -22.38
CA GLU A 235 10.58 14.49 -22.23
C GLU A 235 10.28 14.87 -20.78
N LEU A 236 11.22 15.58 -20.17
CA LEU A 236 11.10 16.12 -18.81
C LEU A 236 11.00 17.65 -18.89
N VAL A 237 10.23 18.24 -17.98
CA VAL A 237 10.16 19.69 -17.81
C VAL A 237 10.45 20.08 -16.37
N THR A 238 11.27 21.11 -16.15
CA THR A 238 11.52 21.63 -14.81
C THR A 238 10.24 22.18 -14.18
N VAL A 239 9.98 21.81 -12.94
CA VAL A 239 8.79 22.29 -12.21
C VAL A 239 8.90 23.77 -11.87
N ARG A 240 7.77 24.44 -11.69
CA ARG A 240 7.72 25.78 -11.11
C ARG A 240 8.07 25.70 -9.63
N ASP A 241 8.84 26.65 -9.13
CA ASP A 241 9.15 26.78 -7.71
C ASP A 241 8.09 27.59 -6.97
N PHE A 242 7.12 26.90 -6.35
CA PHE A 242 6.09 27.46 -5.48
C PHE A 242 6.56 27.71 -4.04
N SER A 243 7.80 27.39 -3.69
CA SER A 243 8.37 27.77 -2.38
C SER A 243 8.74 29.26 -2.35
N HIS A 244 9.04 29.84 -3.51
CA HIS A 244 9.33 31.26 -3.65
C HIS A 244 8.05 32.13 -3.55
N THR A 245 8.08 33.18 -2.72
CA THR A 245 6.91 34.03 -2.41
C THR A 245 6.25 34.66 -3.63
N ARG A 246 7.02 35.01 -4.66
CA ARG A 246 6.48 35.55 -5.94
C ARG A 246 5.61 34.55 -6.71
N ASN A 247 5.76 33.26 -6.45
CA ASN A 247 5.01 32.20 -7.10
C ASN A 247 3.87 31.67 -6.23
N ASN A 248 3.53 32.32 -5.11
CA ASN A 248 2.45 31.87 -4.22
C ASN A 248 1.14 31.62 -4.99
N VAL A 249 0.39 30.62 -4.53
CA VAL A 249 -0.96 30.29 -5.04
C VAL A 249 -1.95 30.76 -3.99
N TRP A 250 -2.67 31.84 -4.28
CA TRP A 250 -3.67 32.42 -3.36
C TRP A 250 -3.12 32.64 -1.94
N GLY A 251 -1.90 33.20 -1.84
CA GLY A 251 -1.22 33.45 -0.56
C GLY A 251 -0.50 32.25 0.06
N ILE A 252 -0.57 31.07 -0.55
CA ILE A 252 0.08 29.84 -0.07
C ILE A 252 1.38 29.58 -0.84
N VAL A 253 2.46 29.30 -0.11
CA VAL A 253 3.74 28.84 -0.65
C VAL A 253 4.01 27.40 -0.23
N ALA A 254 4.68 26.63 -1.07
CA ALA A 254 5.11 25.28 -0.75
C ALA A 254 6.19 25.31 0.34
N ARG A 255 6.06 24.45 1.35
CA ARG A 255 7.03 24.35 2.47
C ARG A 255 8.11 23.31 2.25
N ASN A 256 7.89 22.38 1.34
CA ASN A 256 8.81 21.31 0.99
C ASN A 256 8.59 20.91 -0.48
N ARG A 257 9.44 20.01 -0.97
CA ARG A 257 9.41 19.49 -2.34
C ARG A 257 8.07 18.84 -2.68
N GLU A 258 7.51 18.07 -1.76
CA GLU A 258 6.26 17.34 -1.97
C GLU A 258 5.07 18.30 -2.16
N GLN A 259 4.99 19.37 -1.36
CA GLN A 259 4.00 20.43 -1.55
C GLN A 259 4.24 21.22 -2.83
N ASN A 260 5.50 21.40 -3.23
CA ASN A 260 5.84 22.05 -4.50
C ASN A 260 5.33 21.22 -5.69
N PHE A 261 5.55 19.92 -5.67
CA PHE A 261 5.01 18.99 -6.68
C PHE A 261 3.48 18.97 -6.67
N ALA A 262 2.85 18.93 -5.48
CA ALA A 262 1.41 19.00 -5.35
C ALA A 262 0.82 20.28 -6.00
N LEU A 263 1.45 21.45 -5.79
CA LEU A 263 0.99 22.68 -6.44
C LEU A 263 1.24 22.67 -7.95
N ASN A 264 2.34 22.07 -8.43
CA ASN A 264 2.57 21.94 -9.87
C ASN A 264 1.50 21.10 -10.57
N VAL A 265 1.09 19.96 -9.97
CA VAL A 265 0.03 19.12 -10.55
C VAL A 265 -1.36 19.74 -10.40
N LEU A 266 -1.64 20.38 -9.26
CA LEU A 266 -2.94 21.04 -9.02
C LEU A 266 -3.17 22.27 -9.90
N MET A 267 -2.11 22.97 -10.30
CA MET A 267 -2.18 24.20 -11.10
C MET A 267 -2.08 23.94 -12.62
N ASP A 268 -1.98 22.68 -13.02
CA ASP A 268 -1.88 22.24 -14.41
C ASP A 268 -3.26 21.87 -14.97
N PRO A 269 -3.85 22.68 -15.86
CA PRO A 269 -5.19 22.45 -16.40
C PRO A 269 -5.27 21.26 -17.36
N GLU A 270 -4.13 20.72 -17.81
CA GLU A 270 -4.09 19.52 -18.68
C GLU A 270 -4.30 18.21 -17.90
N ILE A 271 -4.42 18.28 -16.56
CA ILE A 271 -4.60 17.13 -15.69
C ILE A 271 -6.03 17.15 -15.11
N ASP A 272 -6.89 16.31 -15.67
CA ASP A 272 -8.31 16.26 -15.30
C ASP A 272 -8.55 15.71 -13.88
N PHE A 273 -7.66 14.85 -13.39
CA PHE A 273 -7.84 14.15 -12.13
C PHE A 273 -6.54 14.05 -11.33
N VAL A 274 -6.55 14.58 -10.12
CA VAL A 274 -5.41 14.56 -9.20
C VAL A 274 -5.79 13.85 -7.91
N THR A 275 -5.03 12.81 -7.56
CA THR A 275 -5.11 12.16 -6.25
C THR A 275 -3.96 12.64 -5.39
N LEU A 276 -4.25 13.22 -4.21
CA LEU A 276 -3.23 13.62 -3.24
C LEU A 276 -3.29 12.70 -2.02
N LEU A 277 -2.21 11.97 -1.81
CA LEU A 277 -1.98 11.14 -0.63
C LEU A 277 -0.98 11.83 0.30
N GLY A 278 -1.01 11.46 1.58
CA GLY A 278 -0.06 11.96 2.57
C GLY A 278 -0.66 12.03 3.96
N GLN A 279 0.19 12.12 4.98
CA GLN A 279 -0.20 12.11 6.39
C GLN A 279 -1.21 13.21 6.74
N ALA A 280 -1.96 13.02 7.82
CA ALA A 280 -2.83 14.06 8.36
C ALA A 280 -2.02 15.34 8.66
N GLY A 281 -2.59 16.51 8.36
CA GLY A 281 -1.93 17.81 8.60
C GLY A 281 -0.92 18.27 7.54
N THR A 282 -0.66 17.49 6.49
CA THR A 282 0.29 17.84 5.40
C THR A 282 -0.20 18.94 4.44
N GLY A 283 -1.42 19.46 4.65
CA GLY A 283 -1.95 20.60 3.88
C GLY A 283 -2.67 20.25 2.59
N LYS A 284 -2.97 18.97 2.30
CA LYS A 284 -3.66 18.52 1.06
C LYS A 284 -4.89 19.38 0.72
N THR A 285 -5.86 19.45 1.62
CA THR A 285 -7.09 20.23 1.43
C THR A 285 -6.81 21.73 1.27
N LEU A 286 -5.83 22.27 2.02
CA LEU A 286 -5.45 23.67 1.92
C LEU A 286 -4.88 24.01 0.54
N LEU A 287 -3.95 23.19 0.04
CA LEU A 287 -3.33 23.36 -1.27
C LEU A 287 -4.36 23.21 -2.39
N THR A 288 -5.25 22.23 -2.30
CA THR A 288 -6.34 22.03 -3.27
C THR A 288 -7.29 23.23 -3.30
N LEU A 289 -7.71 23.74 -2.15
CA LEU A 289 -8.57 24.92 -2.09
C LEU A 289 -7.88 26.17 -2.62
N ALA A 290 -6.61 26.38 -2.28
CA ALA A 290 -5.82 27.51 -2.81
C ALA A 290 -5.69 27.44 -4.34
N ALA A 291 -5.39 26.26 -4.88
CA ALA A 291 -5.31 26.04 -6.32
C ALA A 291 -6.67 26.24 -7.02
N ALA A 292 -7.76 25.73 -6.44
CA ALA A 292 -9.10 25.92 -6.97
C ALA A 292 -9.50 27.40 -7.00
N LEU A 293 -9.26 28.14 -5.90
CA LEU A 293 -9.53 29.57 -5.82
C LEU A 293 -8.70 30.36 -6.83
N ALA A 294 -7.41 30.06 -6.96
CA ALA A 294 -6.55 30.71 -7.95
C ALA A 294 -7.03 30.45 -9.39
N GLN A 295 -7.48 29.24 -9.71
CA GLN A 295 -7.91 28.91 -11.06
C GLN A 295 -9.29 29.47 -11.42
N VAL A 296 -10.19 29.62 -10.43
CA VAL A 296 -11.53 30.21 -10.64
C VAL A 296 -11.52 31.74 -10.55
N LEU A 297 -10.91 32.31 -9.51
CA LEU A 297 -11.00 33.74 -9.22
C LEU A 297 -9.93 34.56 -9.96
N ASP A 298 -8.67 34.11 -9.97
CA ASP A 298 -7.59 34.85 -10.63
C ASP A 298 -7.52 34.53 -12.12
N LYS A 299 -7.36 33.24 -12.45
CA LYS A 299 -7.14 32.81 -13.84
C LYS A 299 -8.43 32.67 -14.65
N LYS A 300 -9.59 32.53 -13.98
CA LYS A 300 -10.91 32.35 -14.61
C LYS A 300 -10.96 31.21 -15.64
N ILE A 301 -10.23 30.12 -15.36
CA ILE A 301 -10.20 28.91 -16.21
C ILE A 301 -11.44 28.05 -15.96
N TYR A 302 -11.96 28.06 -14.73
CA TYR A 302 -13.16 27.33 -14.33
C TYR A 302 -14.23 28.29 -13.80
N SER A 303 -15.50 27.91 -13.92
CA SER A 303 -16.65 28.74 -13.51
C SER A 303 -17.04 28.57 -12.04
N GLU A 304 -16.83 27.39 -11.46
CA GLU A 304 -17.30 27.06 -10.10
C GLU A 304 -16.40 26.05 -9.40
N ILE A 305 -16.49 26.01 -8.06
CA ILE A 305 -15.79 25.06 -7.19
C ILE A 305 -16.85 24.20 -6.49
N ILE A 306 -16.79 22.89 -6.68
CA ILE A 306 -17.65 21.94 -5.96
C ILE A 306 -16.81 21.22 -4.91
N MET A 307 -17.24 21.31 -3.65
CA MET A 307 -16.59 20.62 -2.54
C MET A 307 -17.57 19.64 -1.88
N THR A 308 -17.25 18.35 -1.94
CA THR A 308 -18.01 17.30 -1.26
C THR A 308 -17.19 16.75 -0.11
N ARG A 309 -17.79 16.60 1.07
CA ARG A 309 -17.20 15.89 2.20
C ARG A 309 -17.99 14.60 2.42
N VAL A 310 -17.30 13.48 2.58
CA VAL A 310 -17.94 12.23 3.02
C VAL A 310 -18.49 12.46 4.43
N THR A 311 -19.79 12.37 4.59
CA THR A 311 -20.44 12.30 5.91
C THR A 311 -20.14 10.93 6.48
N VAL A 312 -19.11 10.82 7.30
CA VAL A 312 -18.90 9.62 8.12
C VAL A 312 -19.88 9.73 9.31
N PRO A 313 -20.88 8.84 9.44
CA PRO A 313 -21.77 8.88 10.59
C PRO A 313 -20.95 8.67 11.87
N VAL A 314 -21.20 9.51 12.87
CA VAL A 314 -20.61 9.36 14.20
C VAL A 314 -21.63 8.59 15.04
N GLY A 315 -21.49 7.27 15.11
CA GLY A 315 -22.37 6.36 15.86
C GLY A 315 -22.28 4.92 15.37
N GLU A 316 -22.86 3.97 16.11
CA GLU A 316 -23.19 2.66 15.52
C GLU A 316 -24.12 2.91 14.33
N ASP A 317 -23.83 2.28 13.19
CA ASP A 317 -24.73 2.23 12.04
C ASP A 317 -26.09 1.84 12.61
N ILE A 318 -27.05 2.78 12.63
CA ILE A 318 -28.41 2.47 13.10
C ILE A 318 -28.90 1.46 12.09
N GLY A 319 -28.79 0.18 12.46
CA GLY A 319 -29.11 -0.94 11.60
C GLY A 319 -30.45 -0.67 10.94
N PHE A 320 -30.51 -0.99 9.65
CA PHE A 320 -31.67 -0.83 8.77
C PHE A 320 -32.99 -1.05 9.54
N LEU A 321 -33.58 0.05 10.03
CA LEU A 321 -34.97 0.04 10.44
C LEU A 321 -35.77 -0.29 9.17
N PRO A 322 -36.66 -1.31 9.20
CA PRO A 322 -37.55 -1.57 8.09
C PRO A 322 -38.48 -0.38 7.92
N GLY A 323 -38.52 0.17 6.71
CA GLY A 323 -39.30 1.35 6.34
C GLY A 323 -38.85 1.89 4.98
N THR A 324 -39.75 2.57 4.27
CA THR A 324 -39.46 3.17 2.95
C THR A 324 -38.56 4.40 3.09
N GLU A 325 -37.94 4.82 1.98
CA GLU A 325 -37.04 5.99 1.96
C GLU A 325 -37.74 7.28 2.42
N GLU A 326 -39.04 7.43 2.14
CA GLU A 326 -39.87 8.55 2.59
C GLU A 326 -40.09 8.56 4.12
N GLU A 327 -40.29 7.40 4.76
CA GLU A 327 -40.50 7.32 6.21
C GLU A 327 -39.26 7.76 7.01
N LYS A 328 -38.07 7.64 6.41
CA LYS A 328 -36.79 8.01 7.03
C LYS A 328 -36.43 9.49 6.86
N MET A 329 -37.15 10.22 6.01
CA MET A 329 -36.88 11.63 5.66
C MET A 329 -37.87 12.61 6.31
N THR A 330 -38.77 12.14 7.18
CA THR A 330 -39.69 13.00 7.94
C THR A 330 -38.98 13.53 9.20
N PRO A 331 -39.13 14.81 9.58
CA PRO A 331 -38.32 15.46 10.61
C PRO A 331 -38.42 14.87 12.02
#